data_AF-A0A950T0G1-F1
#
_entry.id   AF-A0A950T0G1-F1
#
_cell.length_a   1.000
_cell.length_b   1.000
_cell.length_c   1.000
_cell.angle_alpha   90.00
_cell.angle_beta   90.00
_cell.angle_gamma   90.00
#
_symmetry.space_group_name_H-M   'P 1'
#
loop_
_entity.id
_entity.type
_entity.pdbx_description
1 polymer ?
#
loop_
_entity_poly.entity_id
_entity_poly.type
_entity_poly.pdbx_seq_one_letter_code
_entity_poly.pdbx_strand_id
1 'polypeptide(L)'
;MQMDYLYQQAYTPITVSQFVQMRTLQDDSLPTKPVIITFDDAFLDFYTEALPVLKRYGFPATLYVPTAYVNGTSLWMQDSGEGEREIVSWEQLREISRNGIECGAHTHSHPQLDVLPLSQAKREIIQSKRILEEHLGENIFSFAYPYGYHTTAVKQIVREAGYTSACAVKNALSTAATDRFALARLLVGPNTDVHAFAALLEGHDWRVTTATYTRPLVPAWRLVRYWSSVVHKSQKRELVHI
;
A
#
# COMPACT_ATOMS: atom_id res chain seq x y z
N MET A 1 -17.13 10.28 12.65
CA MET A 1 -16.37 9.82 11.47
C MET A 1 -14.89 9.79 11.80
N GLN A 2 -14.08 8.89 11.25
CA GLN A 2 -12.66 8.73 11.63
C GLN A 2 -11.80 9.98 11.35
N MET A 3 -11.97 10.65 10.20
CA MET A 3 -11.21 11.87 9.87
C MET A 3 -11.58 13.05 10.79
N ASP A 4 -12.85 13.12 11.20
CA ASP A 4 -13.32 14.10 12.18
C ASP A 4 -12.65 13.91 13.54
N TYR A 5 -12.48 12.66 13.98
CA TYR A 5 -11.74 12.34 15.19
C TYR A 5 -10.27 12.80 15.10
N LEU A 6 -9.57 12.51 13.99
CA LEU A 6 -8.19 12.97 13.80
C LEU A 6 -8.08 14.50 13.90
N TYR A 7 -9.02 15.21 13.28
CA TYR A 7 -9.09 16.67 13.32
C TYR A 7 -9.32 17.19 14.74
N GLN A 8 -10.34 16.67 15.45
CA GLN A 8 -10.67 17.09 16.82
C GLN A 8 -9.56 16.77 17.82
N GLN A 9 -8.83 15.66 17.62
CA GLN A 9 -7.72 15.25 18.49
C GLN A 9 -6.37 15.90 18.12
N ALA A 10 -6.37 16.82 17.16
CA ALA A 10 -5.19 17.54 16.68
C ALA A 10 -4.06 16.61 16.21
N TYR A 11 -4.41 15.53 15.50
CA TYR A 11 -3.42 14.79 14.72
C TYR A 11 -2.99 15.63 13.52
N THR A 12 -1.72 15.49 13.12
CA THR A 12 -1.15 16.15 11.94
C THR A 12 -0.91 15.12 10.85
N PRO A 13 -1.78 15.02 9.83
CA PRO A 13 -1.56 14.09 8.74
C PRO A 13 -0.37 14.52 7.88
N ILE A 14 0.47 13.55 7.54
CA ILE A 14 1.59 13.69 6.60
C ILE A 14 1.62 12.49 5.66
N THR A 15 2.21 12.66 4.48
CA THR A 15 2.39 11.55 3.54
C THR A 15 3.56 10.65 3.96
N VAL A 16 3.63 9.45 3.37
CA VAL A 16 4.74 8.52 3.61
C VAL A 16 6.08 9.14 3.20
N SER A 17 6.13 9.81 2.05
CA SER A 17 7.36 10.48 1.60
C SER A 17 7.78 11.63 2.52
N GLN A 18 6.84 12.44 3.01
CA GLN A 18 7.13 13.50 3.98
C GLN A 18 7.74 12.91 5.28
N PHE A 19 7.13 11.85 5.82
CA PHE A 19 7.68 11.15 6.99
C PHE A 19 9.10 10.64 6.77
N VAL A 20 9.36 10.00 5.62
CA VAL A 20 10.69 9.43 5.30
C VAL A 20 11.72 10.54 5.07
N GLN A 21 11.33 11.65 4.46
CA GLN A 21 12.19 12.82 4.24
C GLN A 21 12.59 13.46 5.58
N MET A 22 11.62 13.79 6.45
CA MET A 22 11.87 14.37 7.77
C MET A 22 12.82 13.49 8.60
N ARG A 23 12.58 12.16 8.59
CA ARG A 23 13.45 11.20 9.27
C ARG A 23 14.87 11.14 8.68
N THR A 24 15.02 11.25 7.37
CA THR A 24 16.34 11.12 6.70
C THR A 24 17.19 12.38 6.86
N LEU A 25 16.56 13.56 6.91
CA LEU A 25 17.26 14.83 7.08
C LEU A 25 17.73 15.09 8.53
N GLN A 26 17.44 14.18 9.47
CA GLN A 26 17.61 14.41 10.92
C GLN A 26 16.94 15.73 11.37
N ASP A 27 15.88 16.11 10.68
CA ASP A 27 15.00 17.18 11.13
C ASP A 27 14.17 16.58 12.26
N ASP A 28 14.59 16.82 13.50
CA ASP A 28 13.98 16.28 14.73
C ASP A 28 12.53 16.76 14.98
N SER A 29 11.89 17.40 14.00
CA SER A 29 10.56 17.96 14.11
C SER A 29 9.51 17.18 13.31
N LEU A 30 9.33 15.89 13.61
CA LEU A 30 8.02 15.29 13.29
C LEU A 30 6.94 16.20 13.92
N PRO A 31 5.85 16.50 13.19
CA PRO A 31 4.82 17.37 13.73
C PRO A 31 4.19 16.74 14.97
N THR A 32 3.56 17.55 15.80
CA THR A 32 2.83 17.02 16.96
C THR A 32 1.74 16.06 16.50
N LYS A 33 1.70 14.87 17.13
CA LYS A 33 0.76 13.77 16.80
C LYS A 33 0.73 13.45 15.30
N PRO A 34 1.87 13.03 14.70
CA PRO A 34 1.89 12.72 13.28
C PRO A 34 1.00 11.50 13.00
N VAL A 35 0.24 11.53 11.90
CA VAL A 35 -0.50 10.36 11.41
C VAL A 35 -0.27 10.22 9.91
N ILE A 36 -0.13 8.99 9.44
CA ILE A 36 0.02 8.70 8.01
C ILE A 36 -1.22 7.93 7.57
N ILE A 37 -1.97 8.50 6.64
CA ILE A 37 -3.17 7.89 6.09
C ILE A 37 -2.79 7.29 4.74
N THR A 38 -2.97 5.98 4.58
CA THR A 38 -2.66 5.30 3.31
C THR A 38 -3.87 4.54 2.79
N PHE A 39 -4.07 4.58 1.48
CA PHE A 39 -5.05 3.79 0.76
C PHE A 39 -4.31 2.92 -0.26
N ASP A 40 -4.78 1.70 -0.45
CA ASP A 40 -4.25 0.77 -1.44
C ASP A 40 -5.22 0.64 -2.62
N ASP A 41 -4.76 0.03 -3.70
CA ASP A 41 -5.51 -0.43 -4.87
C ASP A 41 -6.12 0.62 -5.80
N ALA A 42 -6.30 1.87 -5.37
CA ALA A 42 -6.82 2.95 -6.20
C ALA A 42 -8.21 2.66 -6.80
N PHE A 43 -9.08 2.02 -6.00
CA PHE A 43 -10.49 1.89 -6.33
C PHE A 43 -11.16 3.26 -6.53
N LEU A 44 -12.18 3.29 -7.38
CA LEU A 44 -12.89 4.52 -7.76
C LEU A 44 -13.53 5.25 -6.57
N ASP A 45 -13.91 4.52 -5.51
CA ASP A 45 -14.44 5.09 -4.27
C ASP A 45 -13.43 5.98 -3.53
N PHE A 46 -12.13 5.81 -3.76
CA PHE A 46 -11.13 6.77 -3.29
C PHE A 46 -11.40 8.16 -3.90
N TYR A 47 -11.67 8.22 -5.20
CA TYR A 47 -11.92 9.49 -5.90
C TYR A 47 -13.30 10.07 -5.56
N THR A 48 -14.35 9.23 -5.54
CA THR A 48 -15.73 9.71 -5.35
C THR A 48 -16.08 10.00 -3.89
N GLU A 49 -15.50 9.23 -2.94
CA GLU A 49 -15.85 9.32 -1.51
C GLU A 49 -14.70 9.84 -0.64
N ALA A 50 -13.52 9.22 -0.71
CA ALA A 50 -12.43 9.53 0.21
C ALA A 50 -11.80 10.91 -0.06
N LEU A 51 -11.52 11.24 -1.32
CA LEU A 51 -10.88 12.49 -1.73
C LEU A 51 -11.70 13.73 -1.30
N PRO A 52 -13.04 13.81 -1.51
CA PRO A 52 -13.84 14.92 -0.99
C PRO A 52 -13.75 15.11 0.53
N VAL A 53 -13.71 14.00 1.28
CA VAL A 53 -13.54 14.06 2.74
C VAL A 53 -12.15 14.57 3.12
N LEU A 54 -11.09 14.02 2.54
CA LEU A 54 -9.72 14.48 2.78
C LEU A 54 -9.55 15.97 2.46
N LYS A 55 -10.11 16.42 1.32
CA LYS A 55 -10.11 17.84 0.92
C LYS A 55 -10.82 18.73 1.93
N ARG A 56 -11.96 18.30 2.50
CA ARG A 56 -12.70 19.07 3.52
C ARG A 56 -11.84 19.37 4.75
N TYR A 57 -10.97 18.44 5.15
CA TYR A 57 -10.08 18.60 6.30
C TYR A 57 -8.70 19.14 5.93
N GLY A 58 -8.38 19.28 4.63
CA GLY A 58 -7.03 19.63 4.17
C GLY A 58 -6.00 18.54 4.49
N PHE A 59 -6.44 17.28 4.58
CA PHE A 59 -5.59 16.16 5.00
C PHE A 59 -4.84 15.57 3.81
N PRO A 60 -3.49 15.58 3.82
CA PRO A 60 -2.72 14.75 2.88
C PRO A 60 -2.91 13.26 3.20
N ALA A 61 -2.72 12.43 2.18
CA ALA A 61 -2.66 10.97 2.31
C ALA A 61 -1.73 10.39 1.23
N THR A 62 -1.47 9.08 1.28
CA THR A 62 -0.76 8.34 0.24
C THR A 62 -1.68 7.28 -0.38
N LEU A 63 -1.83 7.28 -1.70
CA LEU A 63 -2.58 6.29 -2.47
C LEU A 63 -1.61 5.39 -3.25
N TYR A 64 -1.66 4.07 -3.04
CA TYR A 64 -0.84 3.09 -3.73
C TYR A 64 -1.58 2.49 -4.94
N VAL A 65 -0.97 2.60 -6.13
CA VAL A 65 -1.64 2.33 -7.42
C VAL A 65 -1.07 1.09 -8.12
N PRO A 66 -1.89 0.06 -8.41
CA PRO A 66 -1.52 -1.05 -9.28
C PRO A 66 -1.73 -0.68 -10.76
N THR A 67 -0.65 -0.30 -11.44
CA THR A 67 -0.73 0.42 -12.73
C THR A 67 -1.38 -0.31 -13.90
N ALA A 68 -1.47 -1.65 -13.88
CA ALA A 68 -2.09 -2.43 -14.97
C ALA A 68 -3.60 -2.21 -15.08
N TYR A 69 -4.24 -1.71 -14.01
CA TYR A 69 -5.68 -1.68 -13.87
C TYR A 69 -6.27 -0.26 -13.88
N VAL A 70 -5.42 0.77 -13.95
CA VAL A 70 -5.86 2.16 -14.12
C VAL A 70 -6.65 2.28 -15.43
N ASN A 71 -7.76 3.02 -15.42
CA ASN A 71 -8.79 3.05 -16.48
C ASN A 71 -9.55 1.72 -16.68
N GLY A 72 -9.53 0.81 -15.72
CA GLY A 72 -10.18 -0.50 -15.83
C GLY A 72 -10.79 -0.96 -14.51
N THR A 73 -10.73 -2.26 -14.27
CA THR A 73 -11.29 -2.91 -13.08
C THR A 73 -10.24 -3.75 -12.37
N SER A 74 -10.53 -4.12 -11.12
CA SER A 74 -9.68 -4.96 -10.29
C SER A 74 -9.71 -6.44 -10.68
N LEU A 75 -9.27 -6.75 -11.90
CA LEU A 75 -9.28 -8.12 -12.44
C LEU A 75 -8.50 -9.12 -11.57
N TRP A 76 -7.57 -8.65 -10.74
CA TRP A 76 -6.86 -9.51 -9.77
C TRP A 76 -7.76 -10.06 -8.64
N MET A 77 -8.94 -9.47 -8.43
CA MET A 77 -9.93 -9.90 -7.42
C MET A 77 -10.93 -10.92 -7.96
N GLN A 78 -10.93 -11.23 -9.27
CA GLN A 78 -11.89 -12.20 -9.84
C GLN A 78 -11.84 -13.55 -9.10
N ASP A 79 -10.64 -14.01 -8.75
CA ASP A 79 -10.42 -15.30 -8.10
C ASP A 79 -10.75 -15.26 -6.58
N SER A 80 -11.01 -14.09 -5.98
CA SER A 80 -11.36 -13.95 -4.54
C SER A 80 -12.88 -14.01 -4.27
N GLY A 81 -13.72 -13.96 -5.31
CA GLY A 81 -15.18 -13.96 -5.18
C GLY A 81 -15.77 -12.62 -4.71
N GLU A 82 -14.96 -11.57 -4.56
CA GLU A 82 -15.38 -10.25 -4.09
C GLU A 82 -15.88 -9.32 -5.22
N GLY A 83 -15.92 -9.81 -6.47
CA GLY A 83 -16.34 -9.05 -7.64
C GLY A 83 -15.28 -8.05 -8.11
N GLU A 84 -15.40 -7.64 -9.37
CA GLU A 84 -14.56 -6.58 -9.93
C GLU A 84 -15.00 -5.22 -9.41
N ARG A 85 -14.03 -4.36 -9.09
CA ARG A 85 -14.24 -2.97 -8.68
C ARG A 85 -13.60 -2.04 -9.69
N GLU A 86 -14.26 -0.93 -9.99
CA GLU A 86 -13.68 0.09 -10.86
C GLU A 86 -12.45 0.72 -10.21
N ILE A 87 -11.44 0.98 -11.03
CA ILE A 87 -10.20 1.65 -10.66
C ILE A 87 -10.22 3.04 -11.27
N VAL A 88 -9.68 4.01 -10.55
CA VAL A 88 -9.56 5.39 -11.02
C VAL A 88 -8.89 5.48 -12.38
N SER A 89 -9.23 6.52 -13.14
CA SER A 89 -8.59 6.83 -14.41
C SER A 89 -7.27 7.59 -14.23
N TRP A 90 -6.44 7.65 -15.27
CA TRP A 90 -5.24 8.49 -15.28
C TRP A 90 -5.54 9.98 -15.09
N GLU A 91 -6.69 10.45 -15.59
CA GLU A 91 -7.14 11.82 -15.38
C GLU A 91 -7.51 12.07 -13.92
N GLN A 92 -8.26 11.15 -13.31
CA GLN A 92 -8.61 11.20 -11.89
C GLN A 92 -7.37 11.09 -11.00
N LEU A 93 -6.38 10.24 -11.33
CA LEU A 93 -5.11 10.18 -10.60
C LEU A 93 -4.32 11.48 -10.63
N ARG A 94 -4.30 12.18 -11.79
CA ARG A 94 -3.69 13.52 -11.87
C ARG A 94 -4.42 14.53 -11.01
N GLU A 95 -5.74 14.47 -10.94
CA GLU A 95 -6.51 15.33 -10.04
C GLU A 95 -6.24 14.99 -8.57
N ILE A 96 -6.20 13.70 -8.22
CA ILE A 96 -5.85 13.20 -6.89
C ILE A 96 -4.49 13.79 -6.44
N SER A 97 -3.44 13.66 -7.27
CA SER A 97 -2.11 14.21 -6.96
C SER A 97 -2.15 15.72 -6.73
N ARG A 98 -2.80 16.48 -7.62
CA ARG A 98 -2.94 17.94 -7.50
C ARG A 98 -3.68 18.41 -6.25
N ASN A 99 -4.46 17.54 -5.60
CA ASN A 99 -5.17 17.82 -4.36
C ASN A 99 -4.38 17.39 -3.10
N GLY A 100 -3.06 17.20 -3.20
CA GLY A 100 -2.19 16.95 -2.05
C GLY A 100 -2.13 15.49 -1.60
N ILE A 101 -2.55 14.57 -2.46
CA ILE A 101 -2.43 13.13 -2.21
C ILE A 101 -1.16 12.62 -2.89
N GLU A 102 -0.26 12.00 -2.13
CA GLU A 102 0.89 11.31 -2.70
C GLU A 102 0.45 10.07 -3.47
N CYS A 103 0.88 9.91 -4.72
CA CYS A 103 0.73 8.64 -5.44
C CYS A 103 1.99 7.77 -5.27
N GLY A 104 1.82 6.60 -4.69
CA GLY A 104 2.84 5.55 -4.57
C GLY A 104 2.56 4.36 -5.49
N ALA A 105 3.55 3.49 -5.70
CA ALA A 105 3.38 2.31 -6.54
C ALA A 105 2.90 1.09 -5.75
N HIS A 106 2.00 0.30 -6.35
CA HIS A 106 1.51 -0.97 -5.80
C HIS A 106 1.74 -2.15 -6.75
N THR A 107 2.95 -2.23 -7.33
CA THR A 107 3.30 -3.11 -8.47
C THR A 107 2.54 -2.77 -9.75
N HIS A 108 2.81 -3.52 -10.84
CA HIS A 108 2.08 -3.33 -12.08
C HIS A 108 0.78 -4.12 -12.03
N SER A 109 0.85 -5.44 -11.84
CA SER A 109 -0.29 -6.35 -11.95
C SER A 109 -0.82 -6.88 -10.60
N HIS A 110 -0.41 -6.28 -9.48
CA HIS A 110 -0.82 -6.66 -8.12
C HIS A 110 -0.47 -8.12 -7.68
N PRO A 111 0.68 -8.73 -8.06
CA PRO A 111 0.99 -10.09 -7.62
C PRO A 111 1.63 -10.12 -6.23
N GLN A 112 1.54 -11.29 -5.57
CA GLN A 112 2.32 -11.58 -4.37
C GLN A 112 3.81 -11.72 -4.72
N LEU A 113 4.61 -10.69 -4.46
CA LEU A 113 6.00 -10.63 -4.89
C LEU A 113 6.90 -11.71 -4.25
N ASP A 114 6.56 -12.20 -3.05
CA ASP A 114 7.40 -13.16 -2.32
C ASP A 114 7.35 -14.59 -2.86
N VAL A 115 6.43 -14.87 -3.78
CA VAL A 115 6.31 -16.15 -4.49
C VAL A 115 6.66 -16.04 -5.98
N LEU A 116 7.08 -14.87 -6.47
CA LEU A 116 7.52 -14.72 -7.85
C LEU A 116 9.02 -15.01 -8.01
N PRO A 117 9.45 -15.48 -9.21
CA PRO A 117 10.84 -15.37 -9.61
C PRO A 117 11.32 -13.91 -9.50
N LEU A 118 12.52 -13.68 -8.98
CA LEU A 118 13.04 -12.33 -8.74
C LEU A 118 13.06 -11.46 -10.01
N SER A 119 13.25 -12.06 -11.18
CA SER A 119 13.18 -11.35 -12.46
C SER A 119 11.78 -10.83 -12.78
N GLN A 120 10.72 -11.56 -12.39
CA GLN A 120 9.34 -11.10 -12.51
C GLN A 120 9.03 -10.00 -11.49
N ALA A 121 9.41 -10.22 -10.22
CA ALA A 121 9.25 -9.19 -9.18
C ALA A 121 9.94 -7.87 -9.56
N LYS A 122 11.15 -7.94 -10.13
CA LYS A 122 11.88 -6.76 -10.62
C LYS A 122 11.14 -6.03 -11.73
N ARG A 123 10.53 -6.75 -12.68
CA ARG A 123 9.73 -6.11 -13.74
C ARG A 123 8.50 -5.41 -13.15
N GLU A 124 7.75 -6.08 -12.28
CA GLU A 124 6.59 -5.51 -11.58
C GLU A 124 6.90 -4.19 -10.87
N ILE A 125 8.02 -4.16 -10.13
CA ILE A 125 8.45 -3.01 -9.32
C ILE A 125 8.92 -1.84 -10.19
N ILE A 126 9.75 -2.11 -11.21
CA ILE A 126 10.33 -1.07 -12.07
C ILE A 126 9.28 -0.51 -13.04
N GLN A 127 8.47 -1.39 -13.64
CA GLN A 127 7.46 -1.00 -14.61
C GLN A 127 6.41 -0.09 -13.98
N SER A 128 5.93 -0.41 -12.78
CA SER A 128 4.95 0.42 -12.07
C SER A 128 5.47 1.82 -11.77
N LYS A 129 6.73 1.94 -11.32
CA LYS A 129 7.39 3.24 -11.13
C LYS A 129 7.36 4.06 -12.41
N ARG A 130 7.90 3.48 -13.49
CA ARG A 130 8.04 4.16 -14.80
C ARG A 130 6.70 4.64 -15.32
N ILE A 131 5.66 3.79 -15.29
CA ILE A 131 4.33 4.14 -15.80
C ILE A 131 3.72 5.28 -14.98
N LEU A 132 3.82 5.24 -13.64
CA LEU A 132 3.32 6.33 -12.80
C LEU A 132 4.05 7.64 -13.07
N GLU A 133 5.38 7.61 -13.14
CA GLU A 133 6.19 8.80 -13.42
C GLU A 133 5.86 9.40 -14.79
N GLU A 134 5.64 8.56 -15.81
CA GLU A 134 5.25 8.98 -17.16
C GLU A 134 3.86 9.64 -17.20
N HIS A 135 2.87 9.06 -16.51
CA HIS A 135 1.49 9.57 -16.56
C HIS A 135 1.21 10.74 -15.61
N LEU A 136 1.95 10.85 -14.51
CA LEU A 136 1.80 11.90 -13.51
C LEU A 136 2.78 13.06 -13.72
N GLY A 137 3.92 12.82 -14.36
CA GLY A 137 4.95 13.84 -14.58
C GLY A 137 5.73 14.19 -13.30
N GLU A 138 5.72 13.32 -12.31
CA GLU A 138 6.33 13.50 -10.99
C GLU A 138 7.12 12.25 -10.58
N ASN A 139 8.12 12.40 -9.71
CA ASN A 139 8.90 11.27 -9.20
C ASN A 139 8.08 10.43 -8.20
N ILE A 140 8.19 9.11 -8.28
CA ILE A 140 7.46 8.19 -7.39
C ILE A 140 8.41 7.62 -6.33
N PHE A 141 8.23 8.03 -5.07
CA PHE A 141 9.17 7.71 -4.00
C PHE A 141 8.73 6.57 -3.08
N SER A 142 7.42 6.36 -2.92
CA SER A 142 6.89 5.33 -2.02
C SER A 142 6.31 4.12 -2.75
N PHE A 143 6.43 2.96 -2.11
CA PHE A 143 5.93 1.67 -2.59
C PHE A 143 5.08 0.99 -1.52
N ALA A 144 4.12 0.15 -1.89
CA ALA A 144 3.48 -0.78 -0.97
C ALA A 144 3.54 -2.20 -1.55
N TYR A 145 3.89 -3.18 -0.71
CA TYR A 145 3.87 -4.59 -1.14
C TYR A 145 2.43 -5.09 -1.19
N PRO A 146 1.94 -5.64 -2.32
CA PRO A 146 0.65 -6.32 -2.36
C PRO A 146 0.55 -7.34 -1.23
N TYR A 147 -0.56 -7.29 -0.48
CA TYR A 147 -0.82 -8.13 0.71
C TYR A 147 0.22 -8.00 1.84
N GLY A 148 1.16 -7.06 1.76
CA GLY A 148 2.26 -6.85 2.71
C GLY A 148 3.43 -7.81 2.62
N TYR A 149 3.36 -8.82 1.75
CA TYR A 149 4.37 -9.89 1.70
C TYR A 149 5.63 -9.47 0.93
N HIS A 150 6.79 -9.69 1.55
CA HIS A 150 8.08 -9.37 0.95
C HIS A 150 9.20 -10.32 1.45
N THR A 151 10.32 -10.29 0.73
CA THR A 151 11.58 -10.95 1.10
C THR A 151 12.69 -9.93 1.15
N THR A 152 13.84 -10.27 1.74
CA THR A 152 15.04 -9.41 1.70
C THR A 152 15.46 -9.05 0.27
N ALA A 153 15.36 -10.01 -0.66
CA ALA A 153 15.69 -9.79 -2.06
C ALA A 153 14.70 -8.84 -2.75
N VAL A 154 13.39 -9.02 -2.53
CA VAL A 154 12.36 -8.12 -3.06
C VAL A 154 12.54 -6.70 -2.50
N LYS A 155 12.82 -6.58 -1.20
CA LYS A 155 13.10 -5.29 -0.56
C LYS A 155 14.31 -4.58 -1.19
N GLN A 156 15.37 -5.34 -1.51
CA GLN A 156 16.54 -4.80 -2.19
C GLN A 156 16.21 -4.33 -3.61
N ILE A 157 15.38 -5.06 -4.35
CA ILE A 157 14.91 -4.65 -5.68
C ILE A 157 14.12 -3.34 -5.61
N VAL A 158 13.24 -3.16 -4.61
CA VAL A 158 12.51 -1.90 -4.40
C VAL A 158 13.49 -0.74 -4.16
N ARG A 159 14.51 -0.94 -3.33
CA ARG A 159 15.56 0.07 -3.12
C ARG A 159 16.32 0.41 -4.40
N GLU A 160 16.75 -0.60 -5.15
CA GLU A 160 17.50 -0.44 -6.40
C GLU A 160 16.68 0.20 -7.52
N ALA A 161 15.35 0.05 -7.49
CA ALA A 161 14.44 0.72 -8.41
C ALA A 161 14.27 2.22 -8.11
N GLY A 162 14.89 2.75 -7.06
CA GLY A 162 14.89 4.19 -6.74
C GLY A 162 13.73 4.64 -5.85
N TYR A 163 13.00 3.72 -5.23
CA TYR A 163 12.06 4.07 -4.15
C TYR A 163 12.83 4.41 -2.87
N THR A 164 12.31 5.33 -2.07
CA THR A 164 12.90 5.74 -0.78
C THR A 164 12.31 4.98 0.39
N SER A 165 11.10 4.42 0.21
CA SER A 165 10.36 3.70 1.24
C SER A 165 9.45 2.62 0.68
N ALA A 166 9.01 1.71 1.55
CA ALA A 166 7.99 0.73 1.24
C ALA A 166 7.15 0.36 2.48
N CYS A 167 5.83 0.31 2.30
CA CYS A 167 4.87 -0.13 3.29
C CYS A 167 4.62 -1.63 3.20
N ALA A 168 4.58 -2.29 4.36
CA ALA A 168 4.19 -3.68 4.55
C ALA A 168 2.96 -3.76 5.45
N VAL A 169 2.22 -4.86 5.36
CA VAL A 169 1.12 -5.15 6.28
C VAL A 169 1.71 -5.87 7.49
N LYS A 170 1.77 -5.16 8.60
CA LYS A 170 2.05 -5.69 9.92
C LYS A 170 1.19 -4.88 10.87
N ASN A 171 0.20 -5.49 11.52
CA ASN A 171 -0.70 -4.85 12.48
C ASN A 171 0.08 -4.33 13.70
N ALA A 172 0.85 -3.27 13.49
CA ALA A 172 1.76 -2.64 14.44
C ALA A 172 2.00 -1.19 14.00
N LEU A 173 2.29 -0.34 14.98
CA LEU A 173 2.71 1.03 14.72
C LEU A 173 4.16 1.06 14.23
N SER A 174 4.42 1.88 13.22
CA SER A 174 5.78 2.22 12.82
C SER A 174 6.39 3.20 13.82
N THR A 175 7.66 2.99 14.15
CA THR A 175 8.49 3.89 14.96
C THR A 175 9.63 4.49 14.12
N ALA A 176 10.31 5.51 14.65
CA ALA A 176 11.50 6.11 14.01
C ALA A 176 12.65 5.10 13.76
N ALA A 177 12.67 3.94 14.43
CA ALA A 177 13.66 2.88 14.21
C ALA A 177 13.23 1.85 13.16
N THR A 178 11.97 1.89 12.69
CA THR A 178 11.41 0.89 11.75
C THR A 178 12.15 0.95 10.42
N ASP A 179 12.40 -0.19 9.76
CA ASP A 179 13.00 -0.18 8.41
C ASP A 179 12.08 0.57 7.45
N ARG A 180 12.58 1.62 6.79
CA ARG A 180 11.79 2.45 5.86
C ARG A 180 11.29 1.67 4.64
N PHE A 181 11.87 0.51 4.35
CA PHE A 181 11.40 -0.39 3.29
C PHE A 181 10.51 -1.53 3.82
N ALA A 182 10.05 -1.43 5.06
CA ALA A 182 9.06 -2.32 5.68
C ALA A 182 8.27 -1.56 6.76
N LEU A 183 7.74 -0.38 6.42
CA LEU A 183 6.89 0.41 7.31
C LEU A 183 5.64 -0.41 7.66
N ALA A 184 5.37 -0.58 8.95
CA ALA A 184 4.19 -1.26 9.46
C ALA A 184 2.96 -0.33 9.39
N ARG A 185 1.79 -0.94 9.13
CA ARG A 185 0.51 -0.24 8.97
C ARG A 185 -0.58 -0.96 9.76
N LEU A 186 -1.48 -0.19 10.34
CA LEU A 186 -2.70 -0.69 10.97
C LEU A 186 -3.80 -0.80 9.91
N LEU A 187 -4.45 -1.95 9.82
CA LEU A 187 -5.59 -2.13 8.92
C LEU A 187 -6.85 -1.51 9.53
N VAL A 188 -7.54 -0.68 8.75
CA VAL A 188 -8.85 -0.11 9.08
C VAL A 188 -9.86 -0.75 8.14
N GLY A 189 -10.82 -1.47 8.70
CA GLY A 189 -11.84 -2.19 7.94
C GLY A 189 -13.22 -1.52 8.01
N PRO A 190 -14.21 -2.07 7.28
CA PRO A 190 -15.57 -1.52 7.24
C PRO A 190 -16.27 -1.49 8.61
N ASN A 191 -15.86 -2.37 9.54
CA ASN A 191 -16.41 -2.46 10.89
C ASN A 191 -15.57 -1.72 11.94
N THR A 192 -14.54 -0.98 11.53
CA THR A 192 -13.73 -0.17 12.46
C THR A 192 -14.47 1.12 12.78
N ASP A 193 -15.28 1.12 13.83
CA ASP A 193 -15.91 2.34 14.34
C ASP A 193 -14.88 3.34 14.91
N VAL A 194 -15.35 4.52 15.30
CA VAL A 194 -14.47 5.59 15.80
C VAL A 194 -13.77 5.24 17.12
N HIS A 195 -14.37 4.39 17.96
CA HIS A 195 -13.77 3.98 19.23
C HIS A 195 -12.66 2.95 18.98
N ALA A 196 -12.90 1.96 18.12
CA ALA A 196 -11.88 1.02 17.68
C ALA A 196 -10.73 1.74 16.96
N PHE A 197 -11.04 2.73 16.13
CA PHE A 197 -10.04 3.56 15.46
C PHE A 197 -9.18 4.37 16.45
N ALA A 198 -9.79 4.97 17.47
CA ALA A 198 -9.08 5.67 18.54
C ALA A 198 -8.13 4.73 19.30
N ALA A 199 -8.60 3.55 19.70
CA ALA A 199 -7.80 2.56 20.41
C ALA A 199 -6.55 2.14 19.60
N LEU A 200 -6.74 1.91 18.30
CA LEU A 200 -5.65 1.60 17.36
C LEU A 200 -4.55 2.69 17.35
N LEU A 201 -4.94 3.97 17.40
CA LEU A 201 -4.00 5.10 17.40
C LEU A 201 -3.29 5.31 18.74
N GLU A 202 -3.96 4.99 19.85
CA GLU A 202 -3.38 5.10 21.20
C GLU A 202 -2.50 3.90 21.56
N GLY A 203 -2.46 2.86 20.71
CA GLY A 203 -1.72 1.63 20.97
C GLY A 203 -2.35 0.74 22.05
N HIS A 204 -3.58 1.05 22.45
CA HIS A 204 -4.40 0.21 23.31
C HIS A 204 -5.12 -0.81 22.44
N ASP A 205 -5.19 -2.06 22.91
CA ASP A 205 -5.69 -3.22 22.16
C ASP A 205 -4.72 -3.79 21.12
N TRP A 206 -3.44 -3.81 21.48
CA TRP A 206 -2.63 -4.88 20.94
C TRP A 206 -3.17 -6.22 21.47
N ARG A 207 -3.94 -6.90 20.64
CA ARG A 207 -3.55 -8.28 20.38
C ARG A 207 -2.30 -8.18 19.51
N VAL A 208 -1.16 -7.79 20.10
CA VAL A 208 0.17 -8.21 19.66
C VAL A 208 0.06 -9.72 19.71
N THR A 209 -0.42 -10.29 18.62
CA THR A 209 0.21 -11.47 18.11
C THR A 209 1.62 -11.04 17.69
N THR A 210 2.48 -10.94 18.70
CA THR A 210 3.74 -11.68 18.76
C THR A 210 3.41 -13.16 18.95
N ALA A 211 2.34 -13.68 18.32
CA ALA A 211 2.58 -14.79 17.43
C ALA A 211 3.60 -14.29 16.39
N THR A 212 4.86 -14.20 16.82
CA THR A 212 5.88 -15.02 16.24
C THR A 212 5.43 -15.54 14.87
N TYR A 213 5.64 -14.70 13.85
CA TYR A 213 5.98 -15.24 12.54
C TYR A 213 7.39 -15.89 12.59
N THR A 214 7.89 -16.26 13.78
CA THR A 214 8.63 -17.50 13.97
C THR A 214 7.65 -18.65 14.20
N ARG A 215 7.13 -19.21 13.11
CA ARG A 215 6.80 -20.64 13.07
C ARG A 215 7.49 -21.20 11.82
N PRO A 216 8.13 -22.37 11.88
CA PRO A 216 8.91 -23.01 10.80
C PRO A 216 8.11 -23.31 9.51
N LEU A 217 6.88 -22.79 9.40
CA LEU A 217 5.92 -22.99 8.32
C LEU A 217 5.88 -21.84 7.31
N VAL A 218 6.63 -20.74 7.48
CA VAL A 218 6.70 -19.68 6.43
C VAL A 218 7.18 -20.23 5.09
N PRO A 219 8.23 -21.10 5.03
CA PRO A 219 8.61 -21.75 3.79
C PRO A 219 7.50 -22.66 3.26
N ALA A 220 6.82 -23.41 4.14
CA ALA A 220 5.71 -24.30 3.76
C ALA A 220 4.50 -23.51 3.22
N TRP A 221 4.09 -22.43 3.87
CA TRP A 221 3.02 -21.54 3.42
C TRP A 221 3.39 -20.76 2.16
N ARG A 222 4.66 -20.36 2.01
CA ARG A 222 5.17 -19.82 0.73
C ARG A 222 5.12 -20.87 -0.37
N LEU A 223 5.46 -22.12 -0.08
CA LEU A 223 5.32 -23.22 -1.04
C LEU A 223 3.87 -23.44 -1.42
N VAL A 224 2.94 -23.50 -0.46
CA VAL A 224 1.50 -23.62 -0.75
C VAL A 224 1.03 -22.46 -1.64
N ARG A 225 1.35 -21.21 -1.28
CA ARG A 225 0.98 -20.03 -2.10
C ARG A 225 1.64 -20.03 -3.48
N TYR A 226 2.90 -20.46 -3.55
CA TYR A 226 3.62 -20.65 -4.82
C TYR A 226 2.91 -21.67 -5.71
N TRP A 227 2.61 -22.87 -5.20
CA TRP A 227 1.92 -23.92 -5.94
C TRP A 227 0.51 -23.50 -6.35
N SER A 228 -0.25 -22.83 -5.48
CA SER A 228 -1.56 -22.25 -5.84
C SER A 228 -1.44 -21.24 -6.98
N SER A 229 -0.39 -20.40 -6.97
CA SER A 229 -0.14 -19.42 -8.04
C SER A 229 0.27 -20.06 -9.37
N VAL A 230 1.00 -21.19 -9.32
CA VAL A 230 1.41 -21.96 -10.50
C VAL A 230 0.21 -22.68 -11.12
N VAL A 231 -0.63 -23.32 -10.30
CA VAL A 231 -1.84 -24.03 -10.75
C VAL A 231 -2.84 -23.06 -11.39
N HIS A 232 -3.07 -21.89 -10.78
CA HIS A 232 -3.95 -20.85 -11.38
C HIS A 232 -3.41 -20.33 -12.72
N LYS A 233 -2.09 -20.14 -12.85
CA LYS A 233 -1.47 -19.72 -14.13
C LYS A 233 -1.55 -20.81 -15.20
N SER A 234 -1.53 -22.09 -14.83
CA SER A 234 -1.67 -23.21 -15.77
C SER A 234 -3.08 -23.30 -16.34
N GLN A 235 -4.10 -23.16 -15.49
CA GLN A 235 -5.51 -23.18 -15.90
C GLN A 235 -5.87 -21.99 -16.80
N LYS A 236 -5.31 -20.79 -16.54
CA LYS A 236 -5.47 -19.62 -17.42
C LYS A 236 -4.80 -19.77 -18.79
N ARG A 237 -3.81 -20.66 -18.97
CA ARG A 237 -3.19 -20.94 -20.28
C ARG A 237 -3.97 -21.96 -21.11
N GLU A 238 -4.66 -22.91 -20.49
CA GLU A 238 -5.50 -23.88 -21.21
C GLU A 238 -6.79 -23.24 -21.76
N LEU A 239 -7.32 -22.22 -21.10
CA LEU A 239 -8.53 -21.49 -21.53
C LEU A 239 -8.31 -20.48 -22.67
N VAL A 240 -7.06 -20.19 -23.06
CA VAL A 240 -6.72 -19.27 -24.17
C VAL A 240 -6.45 -20.02 -25.49
N HIS A 241 -6.52 -21.36 -25.47
CA HIS A 241 -6.31 -22.21 -26.64
C HIS A 241 -7.57 -22.99 -27.10
N ILE A 242 -8.76 -22.54 -26.72
CA ILE A 242 -10.04 -23.06 -27.23
C ILE A 242 -10.79 -21.95 -27.97
#